data_AF-A0A8H6TYS2-F1
#
_entry.id   AF-A0A8H6TYS2-F1
#
_cell.length_a   1.000
_cell.length_b   1.000
_cell.length_c   1.000
_cell.angle_alpha   90.00
_cell.angle_beta   90.00
_cell.angle_gamma   90.00
#
_symmetry.space_group_name_H-M   'P 1'
#
loop_
_entity.id
_entity.type
_entity.pdbx_description
1 polymer ?
#
loop_
_entity_poly.entity_id
_entity_poly.type
_entity_poly.pdbx_seq_one_letter_code
_entity_poly.pdbx_strand_id
1 'polypeptide(L)'
;MKADEWRLLITIYLPIALVLLWGEDPKRADLLNHTMALVQATTLVCRFSSTPERALACRTFIKEWLDNLYSCYPHTRLHAKKTIVHIAFHIYEFLLLFGPVLSWWCFPVERLIGVLQKFNSNSHVGGEHEATVVKTWMRSANLRRWLNRKDCPELLRQFHRLYSMYVASADPRKEDPDPKPVRSTERAHFDHKGLHFFPGVHASGK
;
A
#
# COMPACT_ATOMS: atom_id res chain seq x y z
N MET A 1 -2.09 -9.37 10.86
CA MET A 1 -0.69 -8.94 10.62
C MET A 1 -0.66 -7.82 9.60
N LYS A 2 0.10 -6.76 9.88
CA LYS A 2 0.31 -5.59 9.01
C LYS A 2 1.33 -5.91 7.90
N ALA A 3 1.33 -5.16 6.80
CA ALA A 3 2.23 -5.39 5.67
C ALA A 3 3.72 -5.41 6.05
N ASP A 4 4.13 -4.54 6.98
CA ASP A 4 5.53 -4.51 7.46
C ASP A 4 5.87 -5.72 8.35
N GLU A 5 4.89 -6.25 9.12
CA GLU A 5 5.06 -7.49 9.88
C GLU A 5 5.23 -8.68 8.94
N TRP A 6 4.44 -8.74 7.85
CA TRP A 6 4.62 -9.75 6.79
C TRP A 6 5.99 -9.65 6.13
N ARG A 7 6.46 -8.43 5.84
CA ARG A 7 7.80 -8.21 5.28
C ARG A 7 8.88 -8.75 6.22
N LEU A 8 8.80 -8.43 7.51
CA LEU A 8 9.75 -8.92 8.53
C LEU A 8 9.74 -10.46 8.63
N LEU A 9 8.54 -11.04 8.66
CA LEU A 9 8.34 -12.49 8.70
C LEU A 9 8.98 -13.18 7.50
N ILE A 10 8.70 -12.70 6.29
CA ILE A 10 9.14 -13.34 5.04
C ILE A 10 10.63 -13.10 4.76
N THR A 11 11.17 -11.92 5.10
CA THR A 11 12.57 -11.57 4.73
C THR A 11 13.60 -11.89 5.80
N ILE A 12 13.19 -12.10 7.06
CA ILE A 12 14.11 -12.37 8.17
C ILE A 12 13.82 -13.71 8.82
N TYR A 13 12.64 -13.87 9.42
CA TYR A 13 12.36 -15.05 10.24
C TYR A 13 12.24 -16.34 9.41
N LEU A 14 11.54 -16.27 8.28
CA LEU A 14 11.35 -17.43 7.41
C LEU A 14 12.70 -17.96 6.85
N PRO A 15 13.61 -17.14 6.29
CA PRO A 15 14.91 -17.61 5.82
C PRO A 15 15.74 -18.25 6.92
N ILE A 16 15.79 -17.63 8.10
CA ILE A 16 16.53 -18.18 9.24
C ILE A 16 15.98 -19.56 9.62
N ALA A 17 14.65 -19.67 9.77
CA ALA A 17 14.02 -20.93 10.12
C ALA A 17 14.25 -22.03 9.06
N LEU A 18 14.15 -21.68 7.77
CA LEU A 18 14.33 -22.64 6.69
C LEU A 18 15.78 -23.10 6.54
N VAL A 19 16.76 -22.22 6.72
CA VAL A 19 18.18 -22.60 6.71
C VAL A 19 18.50 -23.50 7.90
N LEU A 20 17.99 -23.19 9.10
CA LEU A 20 18.20 -24.04 10.28
C LEU A 20 17.54 -25.42 10.14
N LEU A 21 16.39 -25.50 9.47
CA LEU A 21 15.64 -26.75 9.36
C LEU A 21 16.10 -27.61 8.17
N TRP A 22 16.45 -26.99 7.03
CA TRP A 22 16.68 -27.68 5.75
C TRP A 22 18.07 -27.44 5.16
N GLY A 23 18.92 -26.62 5.78
CA GLY A 23 20.24 -26.25 5.24
C GLY A 23 21.19 -27.42 5.04
N GLU A 24 21.04 -28.49 5.84
CA GLU A 24 21.84 -29.72 5.74
C GLU A 24 21.06 -30.89 5.11
N ASP A 25 19.79 -30.73 4.75
CA ASP A 25 18.96 -31.80 4.16
C ASP A 25 19.03 -31.73 2.62
N PRO A 26 19.77 -32.63 1.94
CA PRO A 26 19.91 -32.59 0.49
C PRO A 26 18.57 -32.80 -0.23
N LYS A 27 17.60 -33.47 0.41
CA LYS A 27 16.28 -33.71 -0.17
C LYS A 27 15.42 -32.47 -0.23
N ARG A 28 15.74 -31.45 0.58
CA ARG A 28 15.00 -30.19 0.68
C ARG A 28 15.79 -29.00 0.14
N ALA A 29 16.98 -29.22 -0.38
CA ALA A 29 17.83 -28.18 -0.97
C ALA A 29 17.09 -27.41 -2.07
N ASP A 30 16.38 -28.10 -2.98
CA ASP A 30 15.63 -27.45 -4.06
C ASP A 30 14.47 -26.59 -3.52
N LEU A 31 13.79 -27.07 -2.48
CA LEU A 31 12.70 -26.34 -1.83
C LEU A 31 13.20 -25.08 -1.11
N LEU A 32 14.36 -25.20 -0.45
CA LEU A 32 15.05 -24.10 0.20
C LEU A 32 15.46 -23.06 -0.84
N ASN A 33 16.14 -23.46 -1.92
CA ASN A 33 16.57 -22.57 -3.00
C ASN A 33 15.38 -21.88 -3.68
N HIS A 34 14.32 -22.63 -3.99
CA HIS A 34 13.08 -22.08 -4.54
C HIS A 34 12.49 -21.00 -3.63
N THR A 35 12.47 -21.23 -2.30
CA THR A 35 11.97 -20.24 -1.35
C THR A 35 12.92 -19.03 -1.24
N MET A 36 14.24 -19.27 -1.25
CA MET A 36 15.25 -18.22 -1.18
C MET A 36 15.19 -17.27 -2.37
N ALA A 37 14.91 -17.76 -3.58
CA ALA A 37 14.69 -16.92 -4.75
C ALA A 37 13.57 -15.89 -4.52
N LEU A 38 12.42 -16.32 -3.95
CA LEU A 38 11.32 -15.40 -3.64
C LEU A 38 11.68 -14.40 -2.54
N VAL A 39 12.42 -14.83 -1.51
CA VAL A 39 12.92 -13.96 -0.43
C VAL A 39 13.87 -12.90 -0.99
N GLN A 40 14.78 -13.28 -1.88
CA GLN A 40 15.73 -12.37 -2.51
C GLN A 40 15.01 -11.34 -3.39
N ALA A 41 14.05 -11.78 -4.22
CA ALA A 41 13.20 -10.87 -4.99
C ALA A 41 12.49 -9.86 -4.07
N THR A 42 11.82 -10.34 -3.02
CA THR A 42 11.12 -9.49 -2.04
C THR A 42 12.05 -8.49 -1.37
N THR A 43 13.24 -8.94 -0.97
CA THR A 43 14.25 -8.09 -0.32
C THR A 43 14.71 -6.97 -1.24
N LEU A 44 14.90 -7.23 -2.54
CA LEU A 44 15.29 -6.22 -3.53
C LEU A 44 14.17 -5.20 -3.77
N VAL A 45 12.94 -5.68 -3.94
CA VAL A 45 11.74 -4.88 -4.21
C VAL A 45 11.43 -3.93 -3.05
N CYS A 46 11.63 -4.38 -1.81
CA CYS A 46 11.38 -3.58 -0.62
C CYS A 46 12.49 -2.58 -0.26
N ARG A 47 13.55 -2.44 -1.05
CA ARG A 47 14.60 -1.43 -0.78
C ARG A 47 14.08 -0.03 -1.08
N PHE A 48 14.63 0.96 -0.36
CA PHE A 48 14.37 2.39 -0.59
C PHE A 48 15.04 2.97 -1.86
N SER A 49 15.80 2.15 -2.61
CA SER A 49 16.44 2.57 -3.86
C SER A 49 16.33 1.48 -4.92
N SER A 50 15.97 1.91 -6.13
CA SER A 50 15.87 1.06 -7.33
C SER A 50 16.99 1.43 -8.28
N THR A 51 17.64 0.42 -8.86
CA THR A 51 18.61 0.57 -9.96
C THR A 51 18.28 -0.48 -11.03
N PRO A 52 18.69 -0.26 -12.29
CA PRO A 52 18.43 -1.23 -13.36
C PRO A 52 18.95 -2.64 -13.04
N GLU A 53 20.11 -2.74 -12.39
CA GLU A 53 20.73 -4.00 -11.99
C GLU A 53 19.89 -4.72 -10.95
N ARG A 54 19.31 -3.99 -9.99
CA ARG A 54 18.42 -4.56 -8.98
C ARG A 54 17.07 -4.97 -9.55
N ALA A 55 16.53 -4.18 -10.46
CA ALA A 55 15.30 -4.53 -11.17
C ALA A 55 15.51 -5.84 -11.95
N LEU A 56 16.62 -5.94 -12.69
CA LEU A 56 16.97 -7.15 -13.43
C LEU A 56 17.16 -8.35 -12.49
N ALA A 57 17.91 -8.18 -11.40
CA ALA A 57 18.10 -9.25 -10.41
C ALA A 57 16.76 -9.71 -9.79
N CYS A 58 15.87 -8.79 -9.46
CA CYS A 58 14.52 -9.11 -8.99
C CYS A 58 13.77 -9.98 -10.01
N ARG A 59 13.78 -9.59 -11.29
CA ARG A 59 13.13 -10.36 -12.36
C ARG A 59 13.73 -11.76 -12.51
N THR A 60 15.05 -11.87 -12.42
CA THR A 60 15.77 -13.16 -12.46
C THR A 60 15.32 -14.07 -11.33
N PHE A 61 15.26 -13.57 -10.10
CA PHE A 61 14.81 -14.36 -8.94
C PHE A 61 13.32 -14.76 -9.03
N ILE A 62 12.44 -13.87 -9.52
CA ILE A 62 11.03 -14.20 -9.77
C ILE A 62 10.92 -15.32 -10.83
N LYS A 63 11.74 -15.25 -11.88
CA LYS A 63 11.79 -16.28 -12.93
C LYS A 63 12.29 -17.61 -12.37
N GLU A 64 13.38 -17.62 -11.62
CA GLU A 64 13.94 -18.83 -11.01
C GLU A 64 12.95 -19.49 -10.03
N TRP A 65 12.25 -18.68 -9.24
CA TRP A 65 11.16 -19.15 -8.41
C TRP A 65 10.07 -19.80 -9.27
N LEU A 66 9.61 -19.14 -10.34
CA LEU A 66 8.52 -19.65 -11.18
C LEU A 66 8.92 -20.94 -11.92
N ASP A 67 10.12 -21.02 -12.48
CA ASP A 67 10.62 -22.17 -13.22
C ASP A 67 10.63 -23.44 -12.35
N ASN A 68 10.91 -23.28 -11.04
CA ASN A 68 10.97 -24.38 -10.08
C ASN A 68 9.63 -24.66 -9.36
N LEU A 69 8.60 -23.82 -9.56
CA LEU A 69 7.32 -23.89 -8.83
C LEU A 69 6.65 -25.25 -8.96
N TYR A 70 6.59 -25.78 -10.18
CA TYR A 70 5.89 -27.03 -10.45
C TYR A 70 6.70 -28.28 -10.09
N SER A 71 8.02 -28.15 -9.98
CA SER A 71 8.90 -29.21 -9.49
C SER A 71 8.77 -29.32 -7.97
N CYS A 72 8.79 -28.18 -7.26
CA CYS A 72 8.65 -28.12 -5.81
C CYS A 72 7.22 -28.39 -5.33
N TYR A 73 6.22 -27.91 -6.07
CA TYR A 73 4.81 -27.99 -5.70
C TYR A 73 3.93 -28.48 -6.87
N PRO A 74 3.96 -29.79 -7.21
CA PRO A 74 3.25 -30.33 -8.38
C PRO A 74 1.73 -30.09 -8.35
N HIS A 75 1.14 -30.07 -7.16
CA HIS A 75 -0.30 -29.81 -6.95
C HIS A 75 -0.74 -28.45 -7.49
N THR A 76 0.18 -27.49 -7.62
CA THR A 76 -0.14 -26.13 -8.09
C THR A 76 -0.44 -26.04 -9.58
N ARG A 77 -0.14 -27.08 -10.37
CA ARG A 77 -0.44 -27.17 -11.82
C ARG A 77 -1.94 -27.09 -12.12
N LEU A 78 -2.77 -27.51 -11.17
CA LEU A 78 -4.23 -27.55 -11.32
C LEU A 78 -4.87 -26.17 -11.15
N HIS A 79 -4.15 -25.20 -10.60
CA HIS A 79 -4.64 -23.83 -10.47
C HIS A 79 -4.41 -23.08 -11.78
N ALA A 80 -5.49 -22.57 -12.37
CA ALA A 80 -5.46 -21.76 -13.58
C ALA A 80 -4.44 -20.61 -13.47
N LYS A 81 -3.88 -20.20 -14.63
CA LYS A 81 -2.84 -19.16 -14.78
C LYS A 81 -3.02 -18.05 -13.75
N LYS A 82 -2.13 -18.02 -12.77
CA LYS A 82 -2.25 -17.11 -11.64
C LYS A 82 -1.94 -15.69 -12.12
N THR A 83 -2.97 -14.86 -12.28
CA THR A 83 -2.84 -13.43 -12.63
C THR A 83 -1.80 -12.73 -11.75
N ILE A 84 -1.70 -13.12 -10.48
CA ILE A 84 -0.70 -12.58 -9.55
C ILE A 84 0.75 -12.83 -9.99
N VAL A 85 1.03 -13.98 -10.62
CA VAL A 85 2.36 -14.32 -11.15
C VAL A 85 2.67 -13.41 -12.34
N HIS A 86 1.71 -13.22 -13.25
CA HIS A 86 1.88 -12.29 -14.37
C HIS A 86 2.15 -10.86 -13.88
N ILE A 87 1.39 -10.39 -12.89
CA ILE A 87 1.58 -9.06 -12.29
C ILE A 87 2.95 -8.96 -11.60
N ALA A 88 3.44 -10.02 -10.95
CA ALA A 88 4.75 -10.01 -10.31
C ALA A 88 5.89 -9.76 -11.30
N PHE A 89 5.77 -10.21 -12.55
CA PHE A 89 6.78 -9.91 -13.58
C PHE A 89 6.83 -8.43 -13.95
N HIS A 90 5.69 -7.72 -13.92
CA HIS A 90 5.62 -6.27 -14.19
C HIS A 90 6.28 -5.40 -13.12
N ILE A 91 6.66 -5.98 -11.97
CA ILE A 91 7.42 -5.27 -10.94
C ILE A 91 8.76 -4.77 -11.52
N TYR A 92 9.36 -5.49 -12.47
CA TYR A 92 10.58 -5.05 -13.15
C TYR A 92 10.39 -3.70 -13.84
N GLU A 93 9.36 -3.59 -14.69
CA GLU A 93 9.00 -2.38 -15.42
C GLU A 93 8.65 -1.24 -14.44
N PHE A 94 7.92 -1.54 -13.37
CA PHE A 94 7.55 -0.55 -12.37
C PHE A 94 8.76 -0.03 -11.58
N LEU A 95 9.74 -0.88 -11.28
CA LEU A 95 10.99 -0.47 -10.64
C LEU A 95 11.82 0.47 -11.52
N LEU A 96 11.75 0.33 -12.85
CA LEU A 96 12.42 1.21 -13.80
C LEU A 96 11.66 2.53 -14.02
N LEU A 97 10.33 2.48 -14.12
CA LEU A 97 9.50 3.63 -14.45
C LEU A 97 9.17 4.52 -13.25
N PHE A 98 8.87 3.90 -12.11
CA PHE A 98 8.34 4.59 -10.92
C PHE A 98 9.33 4.57 -9.73
N GLY A 99 10.45 3.86 -9.88
CA GLY A 99 11.45 3.72 -8.83
C GLY A 99 11.03 2.70 -7.76
N PRO A 100 11.56 2.82 -6.52
CA PRO A 100 11.30 1.89 -5.42
C PRO A 100 9.80 1.67 -5.17
N VAL A 101 9.40 0.47 -4.75
CA VAL A 101 7.98 0.17 -4.45
C VAL A 101 7.38 1.11 -3.41
N LEU A 102 8.18 1.55 -2.44
CA LEU A 102 7.76 2.51 -1.42
C LEU A 102 7.29 3.86 -2.01
N SER A 103 7.72 4.22 -3.22
CA SER A 103 7.34 5.46 -3.89
C SER A 103 5.94 5.41 -4.50
N TRP A 104 5.44 4.22 -4.84
CA TRP A 104 4.14 4.01 -5.51
C TRP A 104 3.24 3.00 -4.79
N TRP A 105 3.63 2.56 -3.60
CA TRP A 105 2.79 1.84 -2.66
C TRP A 105 1.48 2.65 -2.42
N CYS A 106 0.33 1.98 -2.22
CA CYS A 106 -0.98 2.60 -1.86
C CYS A 106 -1.11 3.30 -0.47
N PHE A 107 -0.64 2.76 0.65
CA PHE A 107 -0.62 3.32 2.02
C PHE A 107 -0.31 4.82 2.18
N PRO A 108 0.72 5.44 1.55
CA PRO A 108 0.83 6.91 1.58
C PRO A 108 -0.41 7.60 1.01
N VAL A 109 -0.95 7.09 -0.09
CA VAL A 109 -2.16 7.58 -0.73
C VAL A 109 -3.40 7.27 0.11
N GLU A 110 -3.54 6.06 0.66
CA GLU A 110 -4.65 5.70 1.57
C GLU A 110 -4.65 6.57 2.83
N ARG A 111 -3.48 6.84 3.41
CA ARG A 111 -3.34 7.78 4.53
C ARG A 111 -3.80 9.17 4.14
N LEU A 112 -3.40 9.64 2.95
CA LEU A 112 -3.83 10.93 2.44
C LEU A 112 -5.36 10.95 2.26
N ILE A 113 -5.94 9.93 1.63
CA ILE A 113 -7.39 9.77 1.45
C ILE A 113 -8.10 9.83 2.80
N GLY A 114 -7.63 9.12 3.83
CA GLY A 114 -8.21 9.16 5.17
C GLY A 114 -8.19 10.56 5.81
N VAL A 115 -7.14 11.36 5.56
CA VAL A 115 -7.09 12.77 5.99
C VAL A 115 -8.11 13.60 5.21
N LEU A 116 -8.20 13.43 3.88
CA LEU A 116 -9.13 14.18 3.03
C LEU A 116 -10.59 13.87 3.36
N GLN A 117 -10.91 12.61 3.70
CA GLN A 117 -12.25 12.18 4.10
C GLN A 117 -12.74 12.83 5.41
N LYS A 118 -11.82 13.30 6.27
CA LYS A 118 -12.17 14.01 7.50
C LYS A 118 -12.44 15.50 7.30
N PHE A 119 -12.27 16.03 6.10
CA PHE A 119 -12.64 17.42 5.82
C PHE A 119 -14.15 17.56 5.80
N ASN A 120 -14.64 18.55 6.57
CA ASN A 120 -16.06 18.84 6.58
C ASN A 120 -16.46 19.44 5.22
N SER A 121 -17.18 18.66 4.42
CA SER A 121 -17.75 19.09 3.14
C SER A 121 -19.28 19.28 3.20
N ASN A 122 -19.88 19.29 4.41
CA ASN A 122 -21.33 19.38 4.64
C ASN A 122 -22.17 18.41 3.76
N SER A 123 -21.61 17.27 3.35
CA SER A 123 -22.25 16.28 2.46
C SER A 123 -22.74 16.81 1.11
N HIS A 124 -22.27 17.98 0.63
CA HIS A 124 -22.59 18.44 -0.72
C HIS A 124 -21.82 17.60 -1.75
N VAL A 125 -22.53 16.94 -2.67
CA VAL A 125 -21.97 16.12 -3.77
C VAL A 125 -22.26 16.82 -5.10
N GLY A 126 -21.32 16.80 -6.05
CA GLY A 126 -21.50 17.38 -7.39
C GLY A 126 -20.58 18.56 -7.75
N GLY A 127 -19.27 18.47 -7.47
CA GLY A 127 -18.26 19.47 -7.87
C GLY A 127 -17.86 20.46 -6.77
N GLU A 128 -18.79 20.79 -5.86
CA GLU A 128 -18.48 21.63 -4.67
C GLU A 128 -17.62 20.87 -3.65
N HIS A 129 -17.73 19.55 -3.62
CA HIS A 129 -17.00 18.65 -2.72
C HIS A 129 -15.50 18.73 -2.98
N GLU A 130 -15.09 18.46 -4.21
CA GLU A 130 -13.70 18.39 -4.65
C GLU A 130 -13.02 19.76 -4.47
N ALA A 131 -13.73 20.84 -4.84
CA ALA A 131 -13.26 22.20 -4.63
C ALA A 131 -13.03 22.51 -3.15
N THR A 132 -13.92 22.07 -2.27
CA THR A 132 -13.80 22.26 -0.81
C THR A 132 -12.63 21.46 -0.24
N VAL A 133 -12.48 20.20 -0.64
CA VAL A 133 -11.39 19.32 -0.23
C VAL A 133 -10.04 19.92 -0.64
N VAL A 134 -9.89 20.33 -1.91
CA VAL A 134 -8.65 20.93 -2.42
C VAL A 134 -8.34 22.25 -1.73
N LYS A 135 -9.33 23.15 -1.58
CA LYS A 135 -9.14 24.44 -0.87
C LYS A 135 -8.72 24.22 0.58
N THR A 136 -9.34 23.27 1.27
CA THR A 136 -9.02 22.95 2.68
C THR A 136 -7.63 22.34 2.80
N TRP A 137 -7.26 21.45 1.88
CA TRP A 137 -5.91 20.88 1.79
C TRP A 137 -4.85 21.97 1.60
N MET A 138 -5.04 22.85 0.61
CA MET A 138 -4.10 23.93 0.28
C MET A 138 -3.94 24.92 1.44
N ARG A 139 -5.03 25.34 2.08
CA ARG A 139 -5.00 26.20 3.28
C ARG A 139 -4.22 25.53 4.42
N SER A 140 -4.46 24.25 4.67
CA SER A 140 -3.76 23.48 5.69
C SER A 140 -2.27 23.29 5.37
N ALA A 141 -1.91 23.09 4.10
CA ALA A 141 -0.52 23.00 3.66
C ALA A 141 0.22 24.34 3.81
N ASN A 142 -0.41 25.45 3.42
CA ASN A 142 0.14 26.80 3.59
C ASN A 142 0.33 27.14 5.07
N LEU A 143 -0.62 26.79 5.93
CA LEU A 143 -0.49 26.99 7.37
C LEU A 143 0.66 26.16 7.96
N ARG A 144 0.78 24.86 7.59
CA ARG A 144 1.94 24.02 7.98
C ARG A 144 3.26 24.61 7.56
N ARG A 145 3.34 25.08 6.32
CA ARG A 145 4.53 25.73 5.78
C ARG A 145 4.89 26.96 6.62
N TRP A 146 3.92 27.83 6.95
CA TRP A 146 4.16 29.00 7.79
C TRP A 146 4.61 28.64 9.20
N LEU A 147 3.97 27.66 9.82
CA LEU A 147 4.30 27.19 11.17
C LEU A 147 5.71 26.59 11.27
N ASN A 148 6.20 25.92 10.22
CA ASN A 148 7.52 25.31 10.18
C ASN A 148 8.65 26.29 9.79
N ARG A 149 8.34 27.54 9.47
CA ARG A 149 9.34 28.55 9.13
C ARG A 149 9.97 29.17 10.37
N LYS A 150 11.26 29.50 10.27
CA LYS A 150 12.00 30.18 11.35
C LYS A 150 11.46 31.60 11.65
N ASP A 151 10.90 32.26 10.64
CA ASP A 151 10.31 33.60 10.70
C ASP A 151 8.78 33.58 10.92
N CYS A 152 8.23 32.49 11.48
CA CYS A 152 6.80 32.39 11.76
C CYS A 152 6.33 33.50 12.74
N PRO A 153 5.31 34.32 12.37
CA PRO A 153 4.74 35.32 13.27
C PRO A 153 4.31 34.72 14.61
N GLU A 154 4.53 35.47 15.70
CA GLU A 154 4.20 35.00 17.07
C GLU A 154 2.72 34.62 17.20
N LEU A 155 1.84 35.39 16.56
CA LEU A 155 0.41 35.09 16.51
C LEU A 155 0.14 33.68 15.98
N LEU A 156 0.79 33.27 14.88
CA LEU A 156 0.60 31.94 14.29
C LEU A 156 1.21 30.84 15.16
N ARG A 157 2.33 31.12 15.83
CA ARG A 157 2.95 30.20 16.81
C ARG A 157 1.99 29.85 17.94
N GLN A 158 1.19 30.79 18.43
CA GLN A 158 0.19 30.52 19.48
C GLN A 158 -0.85 29.49 19.02
N PHE A 159 -1.23 29.49 17.74
CA PHE A 159 -2.16 28.52 17.16
C PHE A 159 -1.52 27.16 16.82
N HIS A 160 -0.20 27.02 16.94
CA HIS A 160 0.50 25.77 16.61
C HIS A 160 -0.06 24.57 17.38
N ARG A 161 -0.39 24.77 18.66
CA ARG A 161 -0.95 23.71 19.52
C ARG A 161 -2.33 23.26 19.03
N LEU A 162 -3.23 24.21 18.73
CA LEU A 162 -4.56 23.93 18.20
C LEU A 162 -4.50 23.24 16.84
N TYR A 163 -3.60 23.72 15.98
CA TYR A 163 -3.35 23.11 14.68
C TYR A 163 -2.85 21.66 14.82
N SER A 164 -1.89 21.43 15.71
CA SER A 164 -1.35 20.09 15.98
C SER A 164 -2.42 19.13 16.51
N MET A 165 -3.33 19.61 17.35
CA MET A 165 -4.47 18.81 17.84
C MET A 165 -5.43 18.44 16.70
N TYR A 166 -5.76 19.38 15.82
CA TYR A 166 -6.62 19.14 14.66
C TYR A 166 -5.99 18.16 13.66
N VAL A 167 -4.68 18.27 13.41
CA VAL A 167 -3.98 17.32 12.54
C VAL A 167 -3.84 15.95 13.22
N ALA A 168 -3.61 15.91 14.53
CA ALA A 168 -3.51 14.66 15.28
C ALA A 168 -4.86 13.94 15.45
N SER A 169 -6.00 14.64 15.40
CA SER A 169 -7.32 14.02 15.26
C SER A 169 -7.57 13.55 13.82
N ALA A 170 -6.95 14.20 12.83
CA ALA A 170 -6.97 13.75 11.44
C ALA A 170 -6.06 12.53 11.19
N ASP A 171 -5.01 12.33 12.00
CA ASP A 171 -4.04 11.24 11.86
C ASP A 171 -4.70 9.85 12.02
N PRO A 172 -4.66 8.99 10.98
CA PRO A 172 -5.25 7.64 11.02
C PRO A 172 -4.45 6.65 11.89
N ARG A 173 -3.35 7.07 12.55
CA ARG A 173 -2.61 6.23 13.51
C ARG A 173 -3.29 6.10 14.87
N LYS A 174 -4.22 6.98 15.21
CA LYS A 174 -5.14 6.70 16.33
C LYS A 174 -6.09 5.64 15.82
N GLU A 175 -5.95 4.42 16.33
CA GLU A 175 -6.94 3.37 16.15
C GLU A 175 -8.30 3.97 16.50
N ASP A 176 -9.12 4.22 15.48
CA ASP A 176 -10.55 4.21 15.71
C ASP A 176 -10.85 2.80 16.18
N PRO A 177 -11.55 2.60 17.31
CA PRO A 177 -12.02 1.27 17.68
C PRO A 177 -12.73 0.71 16.45
N ASP A 178 -12.33 -0.52 16.09
CA ASP A 178 -12.81 -1.32 14.95
C ASP A 178 -14.15 -0.77 14.44
N PRO A 179 -14.22 -0.22 13.20
CA PRO A 179 -15.40 0.49 12.75
C PRO A 179 -16.60 -0.39 13.02
N LYS A 180 -17.42 0.02 14.01
CA LYS A 180 -18.64 -0.71 14.34
C LYS A 180 -19.34 -0.96 13.02
N PRO A 181 -19.73 -2.21 12.72
CA PRO A 181 -20.33 -2.54 11.44
C PRO A 181 -21.42 -1.51 11.19
N VAL A 182 -21.18 -0.64 10.21
CA VAL A 182 -22.15 0.36 9.79
C VAL A 182 -23.38 -0.47 9.45
N ARG A 183 -24.46 -0.30 10.22
CA ARG A 183 -25.73 -0.94 9.92
C ARG A 183 -26.05 -0.56 8.48
N SER A 184 -25.93 -1.56 7.60
CA SER A 184 -26.15 -1.42 6.17
C SER A 184 -27.65 -1.21 5.97
N THR A 185 -28.11 0.04 6.03
CA THR A 185 -29.47 0.36 5.59
C THR A 185 -29.58 1.63 4.76
N GLU A 186 -28.55 2.45 4.61
CA GLU A 186 -28.59 3.56 3.66
C GLU A 186 -27.28 3.64 2.88
N ARG A 187 -27.32 3.12 1.65
CA ARG A 187 -26.31 3.43 0.64
C ARG A 187 -26.51 4.90 0.27
N ALA A 188 -25.45 5.70 0.21
CA ALA A 188 -25.54 7.05 -0.32
C ALA A 188 -25.89 6.97 -1.81
N HIS A 189 -27.16 7.26 -2.14
CA HIS A 189 -27.63 7.41 -3.51
C HIS A 189 -27.53 8.89 -3.87
N PHE A 190 -26.87 9.20 -4.98
CA PHE A 190 -26.80 10.56 -5.51
C PHE A 190 -27.30 10.60 -6.95
N ASP A 191 -28.40 11.32 -7.14
CA ASP A 191 -29.04 11.52 -8.44
C ASP A 191 -28.83 12.97 -8.88
N HIS A 192 -28.15 13.15 -10.01
CA HIS A 192 -28.02 14.45 -10.65
C HIS A 192 -28.45 14.35 -12.11
N LYS A 193 -29.49 15.12 -12.47
CA LYS A 193 -30.04 15.20 -13.85
C LYS A 193 -30.37 13.83 -14.46
N GLY A 194 -30.93 12.92 -13.66
CA GLY A 194 -31.36 11.59 -14.12
C GLY A 194 -30.25 10.55 -14.26
N LEU A 195 -29.02 10.86 -13.84
CA LEU A 195 -27.92 9.90 -13.77
C LEU A 195 -27.71 9.44 -12.31
N HIS A 196 -27.86 8.14 -12.10
CA HIS A 196 -27.62 7.46 -10.83
C HIS A 196 -26.12 7.13 -10.70
N PHE A 197 -25.42 7.79 -9.77
CA PHE A 197 -24.01 7.50 -9.49
C PHE A 197 -23.93 6.45 -8.38
N PHE A 198 -23.62 5.21 -8.75
CA PHE A 198 -23.28 4.15 -7.80
C PHE A 198 -21.77 4.16 -7.54
N PRO A 199 -21.30 4.05 -6.28
CA PRO A 199 -19.93 3.62 -6.02
C PRO A 199 -19.83 2.16 -6.50
N GLY A 200 -19.27 1.96 -7.68
CA GLY A 200 -19.24 0.68 -8.36
C GLY A 200 -18.52 -0.41 -7.55
N VAL A 201 -19.24 -1.49 -7.25
CA VAL A 201 -18.65 -2.82 -7.08
C VAL A 201 -19.02 -3.60 -8.33
N HIS A 202 -18.03 -3.90 -9.19
CA HIS A 202 -18.17 -4.99 -10.16
C HIS A 202 -18.29 -6.30 -9.36
N ALA A 203 -19.52 -6.71 -9.10
CA ALA A 203 -19.81 -8.10 -8.77
C ALA A 203 -20.05 -8.83 -10.10
N SER A 204 -19.09 -9.68 -10.49
CA SER A 204 -19.30 -10.68 -11.53
C SER A 204 -20.43 -11.62 -11.08
N GLY A 205 -21.53 -11.65 -11.84
CA GLY A 205 -22.56 -12.66 -11.74
C GLY A 205 -22.18 -13.87 -12.59
N LYS A 206 -22.26 -15.03 -11.93
CA LYS A 206 -22.29 -16.44 -12.39
C LYS A 206 -22.64 -16.70 -13.86
#